data_AF-A0A971Q015-F1
#
_entry.id   AF-A0A971Q015-F1
#
_cell.length_a   1.000
_cell.length_b   1.000
_cell.length_c   1.000
_cell.angle_alpha   90.00
_cell.angle_beta   90.00
_cell.angle_gamma   90.00
#
_symmetry.space_group_name_H-M   'P 1'
#
loop_
_entity.id
_entity.type
_entity.pdbx_description
1 polymer ?
#
loop_
_entity_poly.entity_id
_entity_poly.type
_entity_poly.pdbx_seq_one_letter_code
_entity_poly.pdbx_strand_id
1 'polypeptide(L)'
;MLILAKGSRSINKFGNDAGVDPGYISRLLRGLVKNAPGAIIIKKLADVAWNGVSIQDLLGAAGYINPSENPDDQVDLRGWEQLQQWQRVIEEADRYNISPEDALDFITSLGKSMARMRKGDS
;
A
#
# COMPACT_ATOMS: atom_id res chain seq x y z
N MET A 1 15.18 -4.54 -14.44
CA MET A 1 14.72 -5.33 -13.29
C MET A 1 14.38 -6.78 -13.60
N LEU A 2 13.46 -7.10 -14.51
CA LEU A 2 13.02 -8.49 -14.74
C LEU A 2 14.15 -9.48 -15.12
N ILE A 3 15.18 -9.02 -15.85
CA ILE A 3 16.38 -9.81 -16.16
C ILE A 3 17.13 -10.22 -14.89
N LEU A 4 17.25 -9.30 -13.91
CA LEU A 4 17.90 -9.56 -12.63
C LEU A 4 17.09 -10.55 -11.80
N ALA A 5 15.76 -10.39 -11.75
CA ALA A 5 14.86 -11.31 -11.03
C ALA A 5 14.97 -12.76 -11.56
N LYS A 6 15.08 -12.93 -12.88
CA LYS A 6 15.33 -14.25 -13.49
C LYS A 6 16.69 -14.84 -13.06
N GLY A 7 17.71 -13.99 -12.96
CA GLY A 7 19.09 -14.40 -12.74
C GLY A 7 19.62 -15.20 -13.93
N SER A 8 20.46 -16.20 -13.67
CA SER A 8 21.05 -17.08 -14.69
C SER A 8 20.11 -18.18 -15.21
N ARG A 9 18.93 -18.34 -14.62
CA ARG A 9 17.95 -19.37 -15.01
C ARG A 9 17.40 -19.15 -16.42
N SER A 10 16.95 -20.23 -17.07
CA SER A 10 16.17 -20.12 -18.31
C SER A 10 14.81 -19.48 -18.05
N ILE A 11 14.21 -18.88 -19.08
CA ILE A 11 12.86 -18.29 -18.99
C ILE A 11 11.84 -19.38 -18.61
N ASN A 12 11.98 -20.59 -19.14
CA ASN A 12 11.10 -21.71 -18.81
C ASN A 12 11.16 -22.07 -17.33
N LYS A 13 12.37 -22.18 -16.77
CA LYS A 13 12.53 -22.49 -15.34
C LYS A 13 11.93 -21.38 -14.48
N PHE A 14 12.24 -20.13 -14.79
CA PHE A 14 11.71 -18.99 -14.03
C PHE A 14 10.18 -18.87 -14.12
N GLY A 15 9.60 -19.11 -15.30
CA GLY A 15 8.14 -19.12 -15.48
C GLY A 15 7.45 -20.25 -14.74
N ASN A 16 8.04 -21.45 -14.75
CA ASN A 16 7.53 -22.59 -13.99
C ASN A 16 7.57 -22.33 -12.49
N ASP A 17 8.69 -21.80 -11.97
CA ASP A 17 8.84 -21.46 -10.55
C ASP A 17 7.79 -20.41 -10.13
N ALA A 18 7.55 -19.39 -10.98
CA ALA A 18 6.60 -18.32 -10.69
C ALA A 18 5.13 -18.69 -10.96
N GLY A 19 4.86 -19.81 -11.64
CA GLY A 19 3.52 -20.11 -12.16
C GLY A 19 3.02 -19.04 -13.16
N VAL A 20 3.91 -18.56 -14.03
CA VAL A 20 3.65 -17.55 -15.06
C VAL A 20 4.13 -18.09 -16.42
N ASP A 21 3.32 -17.91 -17.47
CA ASP A 21 3.64 -18.38 -18.82
C ASP A 21 5.03 -17.90 -19.30
N PRO A 22 5.95 -18.82 -19.67
CA PRO A 22 7.27 -18.46 -20.20
C PRO A 22 7.19 -17.58 -21.45
N GLY A 23 6.17 -17.76 -22.30
CA GLY A 23 5.94 -16.92 -23.48
C GLY A 23 5.61 -15.47 -23.10
N TYR A 24 4.82 -15.27 -22.05
CA TYR A 24 4.51 -13.96 -21.47
C TYR A 24 5.76 -13.31 -20.88
N ILE A 25 6.57 -14.05 -20.11
CA ILE A 25 7.85 -13.53 -19.57
C ILE A 25 8.79 -13.13 -20.71
N SER A 26 8.89 -13.94 -21.77
CA SER A 26 9.69 -13.61 -22.94
C SER A 26 9.23 -12.31 -23.61
N ARG A 27 7.91 -12.08 -23.71
CA ARG A 27 7.36 -10.82 -24.25
C ARG A 27 7.66 -9.63 -23.34
N LEU A 28 7.54 -9.79 -22.02
CA LEU A 28 7.88 -8.75 -21.03
C LEU A 28 9.36 -8.35 -21.14
N LEU A 29 10.27 -9.34 -21.19
CA LEU A 29 11.71 -9.10 -21.32
C LEU A 29 12.09 -8.36 -22.62
N ARG A 30 11.31 -8.52 -23.68
CA ARG A 30 11.50 -7.86 -24.97
C ARG A 30 10.73 -6.54 -25.11
N GLY A 31 9.99 -6.13 -24.07
CA GLY A 31 9.14 -4.93 -24.13
C GLY A 31 7.98 -5.02 -25.14
N LEU A 32 7.54 -6.24 -25.48
CA LEU A 32 6.49 -6.47 -26.48
C LEU A 32 5.07 -6.46 -25.89
N VAL A 33 4.94 -6.23 -24.59
CA VAL A 33 3.64 -6.13 -23.92
C VAL A 33 3.24 -4.66 -23.86
N LYS A 34 2.04 -4.34 -24.36
CA LYS A 34 1.52 -2.97 -24.40
C LYS A 34 1.30 -2.37 -23.01
N ASN A 35 0.86 -3.20 -22.08
CA ASN A 35 0.53 -2.80 -20.71
C ASN A 35 1.49 -3.48 -19.73
N ALA A 36 1.83 -2.76 -18.64
CA ALA A 36 2.56 -3.36 -17.53
C ALA A 36 1.82 -4.59 -16.98
N PRO A 37 2.55 -5.62 -16.48
CA PRO A 37 1.93 -6.77 -15.85
C PRO A 37 1.22 -6.34 -14.56
N GLY A 38 0.04 -6.88 -14.29
CA GLY A 38 -0.69 -6.56 -13.06
C GLY A 38 0.06 -6.99 -11.79
N ALA A 39 -0.28 -6.37 -10.65
CA ALA A 39 0.39 -6.57 -9.37
C ALA A 39 0.48 -8.04 -8.92
N ILE A 40 -0.53 -8.86 -9.23
CA ILE A 40 -0.53 -10.30 -8.92
C ILE A 40 0.61 -11.03 -9.66
N ILE A 41 0.82 -10.71 -10.94
CA ILE A 41 1.91 -11.31 -11.73
C ILE A 41 3.26 -10.80 -11.23
N ILE A 42 3.35 -9.52 -10.89
CA ILE A 42 4.57 -8.94 -10.31
C ILE A 42 4.94 -9.64 -9.01
N LYS A 43 3.96 -9.85 -8.10
CA LYS A 43 4.17 -10.59 -6.86
C LYS A 43 4.70 -11.99 -7.13
N LYS A 44 4.04 -12.75 -8.02
CA LYS A 44 4.48 -14.10 -8.39
C LYS A 44 5.93 -14.14 -8.88
N LEU A 45 6.33 -13.16 -9.68
CA LEU A 45 7.71 -13.06 -10.19
C LEU A 45 8.70 -12.66 -9.09
N ALA A 46 8.28 -11.82 -8.14
CA ALA A 46 9.06 -11.39 -6.99
C ALA A 46 9.31 -12.53 -6.00
N ASP A 47 8.29 -13.34 -5.70
CA ASP A 47 8.35 -14.43 -4.72
C ASP A 47 9.42 -15.48 -5.06
N VAL A 48 9.75 -15.63 -6.34
CA VAL A 48 10.82 -16.54 -6.83
C VAL A 48 12.00 -15.80 -7.45
N ALA A 49 12.09 -14.48 -7.25
CA ALA A 49 13.15 -13.66 -7.82
C ALA A 49 14.52 -13.98 -7.20
N TRP A 50 15.56 -13.87 -8.02
CA TRP A 50 16.95 -13.98 -7.59
C TRP A 50 17.60 -12.61 -7.48
N ASN A 51 18.82 -12.58 -6.94
CA ASN A 51 19.66 -11.38 -6.80
C ASN A 51 19.06 -10.31 -5.89
N GLY A 52 18.29 -10.72 -4.88
CA GLY A 52 17.70 -9.81 -3.90
C GLY A 52 16.65 -8.86 -4.47
N VAL A 53 16.10 -9.14 -5.65
CA VAL A 53 15.05 -8.31 -6.26
C VAL A 53 13.76 -8.45 -5.46
N SER A 54 13.30 -7.33 -4.91
CA SER A 54 12.07 -7.26 -4.13
C SER A 54 10.84 -7.03 -5.02
N ILE A 55 9.65 -7.18 -4.43
CA ILE A 55 8.40 -6.79 -5.09
C ILE A 55 8.37 -5.29 -5.41
N GLN A 56 8.94 -4.45 -4.55
CA GLN A 56 9.00 -2.99 -4.74
C GLN A 56 9.83 -2.64 -5.98
N ASP A 57 10.96 -3.32 -6.20
CA ASP A 57 11.80 -3.12 -7.39
C ASP A 57 11.05 -3.42 -8.69
N LEU A 58 10.25 -4.49 -8.69
CA LEU A 58 9.45 -4.89 -9.85
C LEU A 58 8.23 -4.00 -10.06
N LEU A 59 7.57 -3.57 -8.98
CA LEU A 59 6.47 -2.58 -9.02
C LEU A 59 6.99 -1.24 -9.54
N GLY A 60 8.15 -0.79 -9.08
CA GLY A 60 8.78 0.45 -9.53
C GLY A 60 9.18 0.38 -10.99
N ALA A 61 9.80 -0.72 -11.42
CA ALA A 61 10.13 -0.93 -12.83
C ALA A 61 8.91 -1.05 -13.76
N ALA A 62 7.77 -1.48 -13.22
CA ALA A 62 6.49 -1.51 -13.93
C ALA A 62 5.75 -0.15 -13.91
N GLY A 63 6.26 0.84 -13.16
CA GLY A 63 5.68 2.18 -13.06
C GLY A 63 4.51 2.29 -12.08
N TYR A 64 4.33 1.33 -11.16
CA TYR A 64 3.26 1.39 -10.16
C TYR A 64 3.62 2.21 -8.92
N ILE A 65 4.91 2.32 -8.62
CA ILE A 65 5.41 3.12 -7.50
C ILE A 65 6.65 3.88 -7.97
N ASN A 66 6.87 5.09 -7.47
CA ASN A 66 8.14 5.76 -7.69
C ASN A 66 9.10 5.34 -6.57
N PRO A 67 10.24 4.70 -6.86
CA PRO A 67 11.24 4.39 -5.84
C PRO A 67 11.89 5.64 -5.25
N SER A 68 11.67 6.82 -5.85
CA SER A 68 12.07 8.13 -5.34
C SER A 68 11.04 8.77 -4.41
N GLU A 69 9.82 8.23 -4.31
CA GLU A 69 8.90 8.57 -3.23
C GLU A 69 9.32 7.71 -2.04
N ASN A 70 10.02 8.31 -1.07
CA ASN A 70 10.35 7.61 0.16
C ASN A 70 9.04 7.10 0.77
N PRO A 71 8.97 5.86 1.29
CA PRO A 71 7.84 5.46 2.12
C PRO A 71 7.71 6.31 3.39
N ASP A 72 8.76 7.08 3.73
CA ASP A 72 8.77 8.11 4.78
C ASP A 72 8.13 9.45 4.35
N ASP A 73 7.91 9.71 3.05
CA ASP A 73 7.57 11.06 2.61
C ASP A 73 6.11 11.47 2.86
N GLN A 74 5.18 10.56 3.20
CA GLN A 74 3.86 10.95 3.73
C GLN A 74 3.26 9.89 4.67
N VAL A 75 3.95 9.62 5.77
CA VAL A 75 3.21 9.38 6.99
C VAL A 75 2.98 10.76 7.60
N ASP A 76 1.81 11.36 7.41
CA ASP A 76 1.48 12.62 8.08
C ASP A 76 1.69 12.42 9.59
N LEU A 77 2.77 12.98 10.13
CA LEU A 77 3.12 12.87 11.54
C LEU A 77 1.98 13.41 12.43
N ARG A 78 1.10 14.27 11.89
CA ARG A 78 -0.14 14.67 12.56
C ARG A 78 -1.17 13.55 12.64
N GLY A 79 -1.25 12.68 11.63
CA GLY A 79 -2.13 11.52 11.63
C GLY A 79 -1.75 10.52 12.73
N TRP A 80 -0.47 10.38 13.05
CA TRP A 80 -0.01 9.49 14.13
C TRP A 80 -0.28 10.06 15.52
N GLU A 81 -0.11 11.37 15.69
CA GLU A 81 -0.49 12.04 16.94
C GLU A 81 -2.01 11.97 17.18
N GLN A 82 -2.81 12.12 16.10
CA GLN A 82 -4.26 11.90 16.15
C GLN A 82 -4.60 10.45 16.55
N LEU A 83 -3.95 9.42 15.98
CA LEU A 83 -4.18 8.03 16.34
C LEU A 83 -3.87 7.75 17.82
N GLN A 84 -2.82 8.34 18.38
CA GLN A 84 -2.51 8.23 19.81
C GLN A 84 -3.56 8.92 20.70
N GLN A 85 -4.09 10.07 20.26
CA GLN A 85 -5.19 10.74 20.95
C GLN A 85 -6.46 9.89 20.92
N TRP A 86 -6.76 9.25 19.79
CA TRP A 86 -7.89 8.32 19.66
C TRP A 86 -7.76 7.11 20.58
N GLN A 87 -6.55 6.59 20.78
CA GLN A 87 -6.34 5.48 21.70
C GLN A 87 -6.67 5.86 23.16
N ARG A 88 -6.33 7.08 23.58
CA ARG A 88 -6.73 7.61 24.90
C ARG A 88 -8.23 7.82 25.04
N VAL A 89 -8.90 8.28 23.97
CA VAL A 89 -10.37 8.43 23.94
C VAL A 89 -11.04 7.06 24.10
N ILE A 90 -10.50 6.02 23.45
CA ILE A 90 -11.02 4.65 23.55
C ILE A 90 -10.82 4.10 24.98
N GLU A 91 -9.64 4.29 25.58
CA GLU A 91 -9.37 3.86 26.96
C GLU A 91 -10.26 4.58 27.99
N GLU A 92 -10.50 5.88 27.80
CA GLU A 92 -11.38 6.64 28.69
C GLU A 92 -12.86 6.28 28.46
N ALA A 93 -13.28 6.00 27.23
CA ALA A 93 -14.62 5.49 26.93
C ALA A 93 -14.87 4.12 27.59
N ASP A 94 -13.88 3.23 27.57
CA ASP A 94 -13.93 1.93 28.26
C ASP A 94 -14.08 2.11 29.78
N ARG A 95 -13.38 3.09 30.37
CA ARG A 95 -13.53 3.46 31.79
C ARG A 95 -14.97 3.84 32.17
N TYR A 96 -15.71 4.46 31.27
CA TYR A 96 -17.11 4.84 31.48
C TYR A 96 -18.11 3.84 30.87
N ASN A 97 -17.66 2.69 30.38
CA ASN A 97 -18.48 1.67 29.71
C ASN A 97 -19.29 2.24 28.53
N ILE A 98 -18.69 3.18 27.79
CA ILE A 98 -19.26 3.82 26.60
C ILE A 98 -18.74 3.07 25.38
N SER A 99 -19.64 2.63 24.51
CA SER A 99 -19.26 1.92 23.29
C SER A 99 -18.50 2.85 22.33
N PRO A 100 -17.51 2.35 21.55
CA PRO A 100 -16.80 3.15 20.55
C PRO A 100 -17.72 3.88 19.56
N GLU A 101 -18.88 3.31 19.26
CA GLU A 101 -19.89 3.92 18.40
C GLU A 101 -20.59 5.12 19.07
N ASP A 102 -20.92 5.02 20.36
CA ASP A 102 -21.51 6.13 21.13
C ASP A 102 -20.52 7.28 21.30
N ALA A 103 -19.24 6.96 21.52
CA ALA A 103 -18.17 7.95 21.60
C ALA A 103 -17.99 8.70 20.26
N LEU A 104 -18.07 7.97 19.13
CA LEU A 104 -17.97 8.56 17.79
C LEU A 104 -19.17 9.46 17.47
N ASP A 105 -20.38 9.03 17.82
CA ASP A 105 -21.61 9.81 17.64
C ASP A 105 -21.60 11.08 18.50
N PHE A 106 -21.10 11.00 19.73
CA PHE A 106 -20.94 12.15 20.61
C PHE A 106 -19.98 13.20 20.03
N ILE A 107 -18.78 12.78 19.56
CA ILE A 107 -17.80 13.66 18.94
C ILE A 107 -18.36 14.31 17.67
N THR A 108 -19.05 13.52 16.84
CA THR A 108 -19.68 14.00 15.61
C THR A 108 -20.79 15.00 15.89
N SER A 109 -21.59 14.76 16.94
CA SER A 109 -22.65 15.65 17.39
C SER A 109 -22.09 16.99 17.91
N LEU A 110 -21.04 16.94 18.73
CA LEU A 110 -20.30 18.10 19.22
C LEU A 110 -19.70 18.93 18.08
N GLY A 111 -19.02 18.28 17.12
CA GLY A 111 -18.45 18.94 15.95
C GLY A 111 -19.51 19.68 15.12
N LYS A 112 -20.66 19.04 14.88
CA LYS A 112 -21.81 19.65 14.18
C LYS A 112 -22.43 20.81 14.97
N SER A 113 -22.41 20.76 16.31
CA SER A 113 -22.92 21.83 17.17
C SER A 113 -21.99 23.06 17.14
N MET A 114 -20.68 22.84 17.30
CA MET A 114 -19.68 23.91 17.25
C MET A 114 -19.58 24.56 15.85
N ALA A 115 -19.69 23.77 14.78
CA ALA A 115 -19.71 24.31 13.42
C ALA A 115 -20.94 25.21 13.15
N ARG A 116 -22.07 24.92 13.81
CA ARG A 116 -23.29 25.73 13.73
C ARG A 116 -23.15 27.04 14.52
N MET A 117 -22.52 27.01 15.69
CA MET A 117 -22.25 28.23 16.48
C MET A 117 -21.33 29.20 15.73
N ARG A 118 -20.28 28.71 15.05
CA ARG A 118 -19.38 29.55 14.24
C ARG A 118 -20.05 30.19 13.02
N LYS A 119 -21.19 29.67 12.55
CA LYS A 119 -21.92 30.19 11.40
C LYS A 119 -23.03 31.18 11.78
N GLY A 120 -23.29 31.38 13.09
CA GLY A 120 -24.26 32.32 13.62
C GLY A 120 -23.71 33.70 14.00
N ASP A 121 -22.37 33.87 14.00
CA ASP A 121 -21.65 35.11 14.34
C ASP A 121 -21.17 35.89 13.09
N SER A 122 -21.84 35.77 11.93
CA SER A 122 -21.51 36.50 10.69
C SER A 122 -22.72 37.17 10.06
#